data_AF-A0A2M7ZFK1-F1
#
_entry.id   AF-A0A2M7ZFK1-F1
#
_cell.length_a   1.000
_cell.length_b   1.000
_cell.length_c   1.000
_cell.angle_alpha   90.00
_cell.angle_beta   90.00
_cell.angle_gamma   90.00
#
_symmetry.space_group_name_H-M   'P 1'
#
loop_
_entity.id
_entity.type
_entity.pdbx_description
1 polymer ?
#
loop_
_entity_poly.entity_id
_entity_poly.type
_entity_poly.pdbx_seq_one_letter_code
_entity_poly.pdbx_strand_id
1 'polypeptide(L)'
;MKNKLYLIILSSILFVGWGKTGHKIINQKSIESFPNEIFFLTAWSNVLIEHASDADNRKSSDPTESPKHYIDIDEYSEFVSTGKIIEDYDSLVAKYGEEKIIDRGLLPWAIISTCETLKAAFENKDWDKAMLLAADLGHYVADAHMPLHITTNYNGQLTNQSGVHSRYESTMIGNYSSQIIYSGIQSEYISDIPNYVFDFIYYNYRFVDSVLIADKESKAIASGSYNSTYYENLWKKTKGFTTKLFSNASYRLSGLIYTCWVNAGSPTIVGIEEEFKELNSFELFQNYPNPFNPSTTIKYSVPSNVKREMSNVKIIVCDILGNEVATLVDENKPAGYFEIKFNVEQTSSLSSGIYFYTLKVGSFSETKKMILMK
;
A
#
# COMPACT_ATOMS: atom_id res chain seq x y z
N MET A 1 -17.98 -32.80 -43.85
CA MET A 1 -18.11 -31.62 -42.95
C MET A 1 -16.75 -31.39 -42.31
N LYS A 2 -16.11 -30.25 -42.61
CA LYS A 2 -14.77 -29.94 -42.09
C LYS A 2 -14.93 -29.42 -40.66
N ASN A 3 -14.44 -30.19 -39.68
CA ASN A 3 -14.27 -29.72 -38.31
C ASN A 3 -13.26 -28.56 -38.32
N LYS A 4 -13.74 -27.34 -38.08
CA LYS A 4 -12.88 -26.21 -37.76
C LYS A 4 -12.45 -26.36 -36.31
N LEU A 5 -11.20 -26.77 -36.12
CA LEU A 5 -10.48 -26.66 -34.87
C LEU A 5 -10.41 -25.15 -34.54
N TYR A 6 -11.16 -24.70 -33.54
CA TYR A 6 -10.98 -23.36 -33.00
C TYR A 6 -9.69 -23.38 -32.20
N LEU A 7 -8.64 -22.82 -32.79
CA LEU A 7 -7.41 -22.48 -32.09
C LEU A 7 -7.77 -21.35 -31.13
N ILE A 8 -8.01 -21.68 -29.85
CA ILE A 8 -8.06 -20.68 -28.79
C ILE A 8 -6.63 -20.20 -28.64
N ILE A 9 -6.36 -19.03 -29.23
CA ILE A 9 -5.11 -18.31 -28.99
C ILE A 9 -5.22 -17.88 -27.52
N LEU A 10 -4.53 -18.59 -26.61
CA LEU A 10 -4.14 -18.02 -25.32
C LEU A 10 -3.27 -16.81 -25.65
N SER A 11 -3.90 -15.65 -25.82
CA SER A 11 -3.15 -14.41 -25.76
C SER A 11 -2.82 -14.24 -24.28
N SER A 12 -1.61 -14.65 -23.90
CA SER A 12 -0.94 -14.21 -22.68
C SER A 12 -0.73 -12.69 -22.79
N ILE A 13 -1.83 -11.94 -22.71
CA ILE A 13 -1.80 -10.49 -22.56
C ILE A 13 -1.45 -10.30 -21.10
N LEU A 14 -0.31 -9.65 -20.87
CA LEU A 14 0.15 -9.27 -19.55
C LEU A 14 -0.93 -8.39 -18.90
N PHE A 15 -1.75 -9.00 -18.06
CA PHE A 15 -2.65 -8.31 -17.15
C PHE A 15 -1.79 -7.67 -16.08
N VAL A 16 -1.18 -6.53 -16.37
CA VAL A 16 -0.54 -5.73 -15.32
C VAL A 16 -1.69 -5.13 -14.54
N GLY A 17 -1.65 -5.16 -13.21
CA GLY A 17 -2.62 -4.52 -12.32
C GLY A 17 -2.81 -3.02 -12.55
N TRP A 18 -3.12 -2.29 -11.48
CA TRP A 18 -2.88 -0.85 -11.52
C TRP A 18 -1.40 -0.58 -11.85
N GLY A 19 -1.06 -0.32 -13.12
CA GLY A 19 0.33 -0.34 -13.59
C GLY A 19 1.29 0.37 -12.64
N LYS A 20 2.46 -0.22 -12.34
CA LYS A 20 3.49 0.14 -11.33
C LYS A 20 3.17 1.28 -10.34
N THR A 21 2.97 2.50 -10.84
CA THR A 21 2.51 3.67 -10.08
C THR A 21 1.32 3.38 -9.17
N GLY A 22 0.28 2.70 -9.65
CA GLY A 22 -0.93 2.50 -8.85
C GLY A 22 -0.73 1.53 -7.69
N HIS A 23 -0.05 0.40 -7.91
CA HIS A 23 0.37 -0.50 -6.84
C HIS A 23 1.23 0.19 -5.79
N LYS A 24 2.17 1.04 -6.20
CA LYS A 24 3.02 1.82 -5.29
C LYS A 24 2.21 2.75 -4.40
N ILE A 25 1.24 3.47 -4.95
CA ILE A 25 0.38 4.36 -4.18
C ILE A 25 -0.40 3.56 -3.14
N ILE A 26 -0.99 2.42 -3.51
CA ILE A 26 -1.80 1.60 -2.60
C ILE A 26 -0.94 1.03 -1.45
N ASN A 27 0.23 0.47 -1.77
CA ASN A 27 1.15 -0.05 -0.77
C ASN A 27 1.72 1.05 0.14
N GLN A 28 2.05 2.22 -0.43
CA GLN A 28 2.52 3.37 0.35
C GLN A 28 1.43 3.85 1.31
N LYS A 29 0.17 3.90 0.86
CA LYS A 29 -0.93 4.48 1.62
C LYS A 29 -1.57 3.53 2.62
N SER A 30 -1.36 2.22 2.48
CA SER A 30 -1.92 1.24 3.44
C SER A 30 -1.37 1.45 4.86
N ILE A 31 -0.10 1.87 4.98
CA ILE A 31 0.55 2.10 6.29
C ILE A 31 -0.14 3.20 7.10
N GLU A 32 -0.76 4.19 6.45
CA GLU A 32 -1.54 5.24 7.11
C GLU A 32 -2.81 4.69 7.77
N SER A 33 -3.22 3.48 7.39
CA SER A 33 -4.39 2.78 7.92
C SER A 33 -4.00 1.71 8.96
N PHE A 34 -2.72 1.57 9.33
CA PHE A 34 -2.29 0.55 10.30
C PHE A 34 -2.82 0.84 11.70
N PRO A 35 -3.40 -0.17 12.39
CA PRO A 35 -3.68 -0.08 13.82
C PRO A 35 -2.43 0.13 14.66
N ASN A 36 -2.59 0.72 15.83
CA ASN A 36 -1.48 1.01 16.75
C ASN A 36 -0.65 -0.25 17.08
N GLU A 37 -1.31 -1.40 17.18
CA GLU A 37 -0.70 -2.69 17.54
C GLU A 37 0.29 -3.19 16.50
N ILE A 38 0.10 -2.82 15.22
CA ILE A 38 1.03 -3.14 14.13
C ILE A 38 1.76 -1.90 13.61
N PHE A 39 1.74 -0.79 14.34
CA PHE A 39 2.38 0.45 13.89
C PHE A 39 3.89 0.29 13.66
N PHE A 40 4.54 -0.63 14.37
CA PHE A 40 5.95 -0.96 14.16
C PHE A 40 6.23 -1.49 12.73
N LEU A 41 5.24 -2.07 12.05
CA LEU A 41 5.35 -2.52 10.66
C LEU A 41 5.41 -1.35 9.66
N THR A 42 5.16 -0.10 10.07
CA THR A 42 5.38 1.07 9.20
C THR A 42 6.83 1.20 8.73
N ALA A 43 7.78 0.58 9.46
CA ALA A 43 9.17 0.45 9.03
C ALA A 43 9.31 -0.30 7.67
N TRP A 44 8.31 -1.08 7.26
CA TRP A 44 8.28 -1.79 5.98
C TRP A 44 7.92 -0.92 4.78
N SER A 45 7.58 0.35 4.98
CA SER A 45 7.07 1.25 3.94
C SER A 45 7.89 1.21 2.64
N ASN A 46 9.22 1.32 2.73
CA ASN A 46 10.08 1.29 1.54
C ASN A 46 9.96 -0.05 0.78
N VAL A 47 9.94 -1.16 1.50
CA VAL A 47 9.88 -2.50 0.88
C VAL A 47 8.50 -2.74 0.26
N LEU A 48 7.42 -2.37 0.94
CA LEU A 48 6.07 -2.45 0.38
C LEU A 48 5.95 -1.66 -0.93
N ILE A 49 6.63 -0.51 -1.05
CA ILE A 49 6.63 0.32 -2.26
C ILE A 49 7.53 -0.26 -3.35
N GLU A 50 8.75 -0.69 -3.00
CA GLU A 50 9.73 -1.20 -3.97
C GLU A 50 9.27 -2.52 -4.59
N HIS A 51 8.63 -3.38 -3.80
CA HIS A 51 8.18 -4.71 -4.19
C HIS A 51 6.70 -4.76 -4.61
N ALA A 52 6.02 -3.62 -4.69
CA ALA A 52 4.59 -3.52 -5.03
C ALA A 52 4.20 -4.14 -6.39
N SER A 53 5.18 -4.41 -7.27
CA SER A 53 4.96 -4.98 -8.61
C SER A 53 5.73 -6.28 -8.86
N ASP A 54 6.21 -6.94 -7.81
CA ASP A 54 6.98 -8.16 -7.95
C ASP A 54 6.15 -9.33 -8.48
N ALA A 55 4.87 -9.43 -8.09
CA ALA A 55 3.94 -10.40 -8.64
C ALA A 55 3.80 -10.31 -10.16
N ASP A 56 3.75 -9.10 -10.73
CA ASP A 56 3.79 -8.89 -12.18
C ASP A 56 5.10 -9.39 -12.80
N ASN A 57 6.23 -9.07 -12.18
CA ASN A 57 7.55 -9.48 -12.67
C ASN A 57 7.68 -11.02 -12.68
N ARG A 58 7.09 -11.70 -11.67
CA ARG A 58 7.12 -13.16 -11.52
C ARG A 58 6.38 -13.91 -12.63
N LYS A 59 5.41 -13.31 -13.34
CA LYS A 59 4.71 -13.97 -14.47
C LYS A 59 5.65 -14.50 -15.55
N SER A 60 6.83 -13.88 -15.70
CA SER A 60 7.84 -14.30 -16.68
C SER A 60 8.58 -15.58 -16.29
N SER A 61 8.60 -15.95 -15.00
CA SER A 61 9.36 -17.07 -14.45
C SER A 61 8.50 -18.12 -13.75
N ASP A 62 7.31 -17.76 -13.26
CA ASP A 62 6.33 -18.65 -12.65
C ASP A 62 5.08 -18.77 -13.55
N PRO A 63 4.86 -19.92 -14.21
CA PRO A 63 3.70 -20.11 -15.07
C PRO A 63 2.36 -20.14 -14.32
N THR A 64 2.38 -20.34 -12.99
CA THR A 64 1.19 -20.34 -12.15
C THR A 64 0.78 -18.95 -11.68
N GLU A 65 1.61 -17.93 -11.94
CA GLU A 65 1.39 -16.59 -11.42
C GLU A 65 0.28 -15.86 -12.17
N SER A 66 0.22 -15.96 -13.51
CA SER A 66 -0.70 -15.15 -14.32
C SER A 66 -2.17 -15.25 -13.89
N PRO A 67 -2.75 -16.43 -13.60
CA PRO A 67 -4.13 -16.55 -13.14
C PRO A 67 -4.42 -15.83 -11.81
N LYS A 68 -3.41 -15.55 -10.98
CA LYS A 68 -3.61 -14.93 -9.65
C LYS A 68 -3.99 -13.45 -9.70
N HIS A 69 -3.98 -12.83 -10.87
CA HIS A 69 -4.11 -11.38 -11.05
C HIS A 69 -5.50 -10.94 -11.49
N TYR A 70 -6.40 -11.87 -11.80
CA TYR A 70 -7.75 -11.54 -12.26
C TYR A 70 -8.78 -12.57 -11.78
N ILE A 71 -10.05 -12.20 -11.92
CA ILE A 71 -11.16 -13.15 -11.89
C ILE A 71 -12.25 -12.70 -12.87
N ASP A 72 -12.57 -13.54 -13.85
CA ASP A 72 -13.68 -13.31 -14.78
C ASP A 72 -15.01 -13.67 -14.10
N ILE A 73 -15.39 -12.87 -13.10
CA ILE A 73 -16.48 -13.23 -12.18
C ILE A 73 -17.85 -13.29 -12.86
N ASP A 74 -17.99 -12.59 -13.98
CA ASP A 74 -19.15 -12.55 -14.86
C ASP A 74 -19.31 -13.78 -15.76
N GLU A 75 -18.33 -14.70 -15.76
CA GLU A 75 -18.47 -16.02 -16.38
C GLU A 75 -19.22 -17.05 -15.52
N TYR A 76 -19.48 -16.74 -14.25
CA TYR A 76 -20.19 -17.62 -13.32
C TYR A 76 -21.69 -17.31 -13.34
N SER A 77 -22.50 -18.30 -13.71
CA SER A 77 -23.95 -18.15 -13.83
C SER A 77 -24.64 -17.72 -12.53
N GLU A 78 -24.11 -18.16 -11.39
CA GLU A 78 -24.55 -17.82 -10.05
C GLU A 78 -24.34 -16.34 -9.78
N PHE A 79 -23.19 -15.79 -10.19
CA PHE A 79 -22.91 -14.37 -10.05
C PHE A 79 -23.87 -13.54 -10.89
N VAL A 80 -24.11 -13.93 -12.15
CA VAL A 80 -25.06 -13.24 -13.02
C VAL A 80 -26.49 -13.28 -12.44
N SER A 81 -26.88 -14.38 -11.80
CA SER A 81 -28.23 -14.57 -11.27
C SER A 81 -28.46 -14.01 -9.86
N THR A 82 -27.45 -14.00 -9.00
CA THR A 82 -27.58 -13.67 -7.56
C THR A 82 -26.62 -12.59 -7.08
N GLY A 83 -25.62 -12.23 -7.88
CA GLY A 83 -24.54 -11.32 -7.50
C GLY A 83 -23.41 -12.00 -6.71
N LYS A 84 -23.42 -13.32 -6.53
CA LYS A 84 -22.38 -14.08 -5.80
C LYS A 84 -21.98 -15.38 -6.50
N ILE A 85 -20.74 -15.81 -6.31
CA ILE A 85 -20.26 -17.13 -6.76
C ILE A 85 -20.28 -18.15 -5.61
N ILE A 86 -19.96 -19.41 -5.92
CA ILE A 86 -19.53 -20.37 -4.89
C ILE A 86 -18.11 -19.96 -4.47
N GLU A 87 -17.95 -19.48 -3.25
CA GLU A 87 -16.71 -18.88 -2.75
C GLU A 87 -15.68 -19.93 -2.29
N ASP A 88 -16.15 -21.10 -1.85
CA ASP A 88 -15.31 -22.24 -1.51
C ASP A 88 -14.68 -22.86 -2.78
N TYR A 89 -13.34 -22.91 -2.81
CA TYR A 89 -12.59 -23.32 -4.00
C TYR A 89 -12.90 -24.77 -4.40
N ASP A 90 -12.89 -25.70 -3.45
CA ASP A 90 -13.12 -27.13 -3.73
C ASP A 90 -14.55 -27.38 -4.25
N SER A 91 -15.54 -26.70 -3.67
CA SER A 91 -16.93 -26.75 -4.15
C SER A 91 -17.08 -26.16 -5.56
N LEU A 92 -16.36 -25.08 -5.86
CA LEU A 92 -16.36 -24.45 -7.19
C LEU A 92 -15.66 -25.35 -8.23
N VAL A 93 -14.54 -25.97 -7.87
CA VAL A 93 -13.82 -26.97 -8.68
C VAL A 93 -14.69 -28.20 -8.93
N ALA A 94 -15.39 -28.70 -7.92
CA ALA A 94 -16.32 -29.83 -8.07
C ALA A 94 -17.44 -29.54 -9.08
N LYS A 95 -17.85 -28.27 -9.22
CA LYS A 95 -18.88 -27.86 -10.18
C LYS A 95 -18.35 -27.60 -11.59
N TYR A 96 -17.22 -26.93 -11.72
CA TYR A 96 -16.75 -26.38 -13.00
C TYR A 96 -15.51 -27.08 -13.58
N GLY A 97 -14.80 -27.86 -12.77
CA GLY A 97 -13.48 -28.42 -13.10
C GLY A 97 -12.36 -27.41 -12.89
N GLU A 98 -11.21 -27.89 -12.40
CA GLU A 98 -10.07 -27.06 -11.99
C GLU A 98 -9.50 -26.21 -13.14
N GLU A 99 -9.28 -26.80 -14.32
CA GLU A 99 -8.75 -26.08 -15.49
C GLU A 99 -9.57 -24.84 -15.83
N LYS A 100 -10.90 -24.93 -15.71
CA LYS A 100 -11.80 -23.81 -15.98
C LYS A 100 -11.72 -22.71 -14.92
N ILE A 101 -11.52 -23.09 -13.67
CA ILE A 101 -11.35 -22.11 -12.58
C ILE A 101 -10.03 -21.37 -12.72
N ILE A 102 -8.96 -22.08 -13.10
CA ILE A 102 -7.66 -21.47 -13.40
C ILE A 102 -7.78 -20.50 -14.59
N ASP A 103 -8.43 -20.91 -15.68
CA ASP A 103 -8.63 -20.06 -16.87
C ASP A 103 -9.41 -18.77 -16.55
N ARG A 104 -10.42 -18.89 -15.68
CA ARG A 104 -11.25 -17.77 -15.20
C ARG A 104 -10.58 -16.91 -14.12
N GLY A 105 -9.35 -17.23 -13.72
CA GLY A 105 -8.60 -16.47 -12.74
C GLY A 105 -8.87 -16.84 -11.29
N LEU A 106 -7.81 -16.69 -10.49
CA LEU A 106 -7.67 -17.18 -9.12
C LEU A 106 -7.55 -16.07 -8.08
N LEU A 107 -7.72 -14.81 -8.48
CA LEU A 107 -7.40 -13.63 -7.66
C LEU A 107 -7.95 -13.66 -6.21
N PRO A 108 -9.24 -13.96 -5.94
CA PRO A 108 -9.73 -14.03 -4.56
C PRO A 108 -8.97 -15.06 -3.72
N TRP A 109 -8.74 -16.26 -4.28
CA TRP A 109 -8.04 -17.33 -3.57
C TRP A 109 -6.54 -17.09 -3.46
N ALA A 110 -5.93 -16.34 -4.40
CA ALA A 110 -4.55 -15.88 -4.28
C ALA A 110 -4.38 -14.93 -3.08
N ILE A 111 -5.32 -14.00 -2.87
CA ILE A 111 -5.33 -13.12 -1.69
C ILE A 111 -5.47 -13.94 -0.40
N ILE A 112 -6.43 -14.86 -0.35
CA ILE A 112 -6.67 -15.73 0.82
C ILE A 112 -5.44 -16.59 1.12
N SER A 113 -4.87 -17.26 0.12
CA SER A 113 -3.67 -18.09 0.28
C SER A 113 -2.45 -17.28 0.69
N THR A 114 -2.31 -16.04 0.20
CA THR A 114 -1.23 -15.15 0.60
C THR A 114 -1.39 -14.74 2.06
N CYS A 115 -2.63 -14.50 2.54
CA CYS A 115 -2.90 -14.24 3.94
C CYS A 115 -2.50 -15.43 4.84
N GLU A 116 -2.85 -16.66 4.46
CA GLU A 116 -2.44 -17.85 5.23
C GLU A 116 -0.91 -18.01 5.28
N THR A 117 -0.23 -17.72 4.17
CA THR A 117 1.24 -17.80 4.11
C THR A 117 1.90 -16.67 4.91
N LEU A 118 1.32 -15.47 4.90
CA LEU A 118 1.76 -14.33 5.70
C LEU A 118 1.57 -14.59 7.20
N LYS A 119 0.42 -15.14 7.59
CA LYS A 119 0.16 -15.61 8.97
C LYS A 119 1.24 -16.61 9.40
N ALA A 120 1.51 -17.62 8.57
CA ALA A 120 2.55 -18.61 8.88
C ALA A 120 3.96 -17.99 8.98
N ALA A 121 4.28 -16.97 8.17
CA ALA A 121 5.55 -16.25 8.29
C ALA A 121 5.64 -15.50 9.62
N PHE A 122 4.54 -14.86 10.06
CA PHE A 122 4.46 -14.23 11.38
C PHE A 122 4.61 -15.25 12.52
N GLU A 123 3.89 -16.38 12.47
CA GLU A 123 3.99 -17.46 13.48
C GLU A 123 5.43 -17.96 13.66
N ASN A 124 6.16 -18.07 12.54
CA ASN A 124 7.55 -18.49 12.52
C ASN A 124 8.55 -17.35 12.79
N LYS A 125 8.07 -16.12 12.99
CA LYS A 125 8.88 -14.89 13.15
C LYS A 125 9.86 -14.67 11.98
N ASP A 126 9.47 -15.12 10.79
CA ASP A 126 10.22 -14.90 9.54
C ASP A 126 9.82 -13.54 8.95
N TRP A 127 10.36 -12.47 9.54
CA TRP A 127 9.98 -11.09 9.24
C TRP A 127 10.36 -10.65 7.82
N ASP A 128 11.49 -11.14 7.30
CA ASP A 128 11.93 -10.84 5.93
C ASP A 128 10.92 -11.42 4.92
N LYS A 129 10.50 -12.66 5.12
CA LYS A 129 9.46 -13.28 4.29
C LYS A 129 8.10 -12.62 4.48
N ALA A 130 7.71 -12.31 5.72
CA ALA A 130 6.43 -11.65 6.01
C ALA A 130 6.32 -10.30 5.29
N MET A 131 7.41 -9.52 5.28
CA MET A 131 7.45 -8.22 4.61
C MET A 131 7.26 -8.34 3.09
N LEU A 132 7.90 -9.31 2.44
CA LEU A 132 7.72 -9.55 1.00
C LEU A 132 6.32 -10.08 0.67
N LEU A 133 5.79 -11.00 1.49
CA LEU A 133 4.42 -11.49 1.35
C LEU A 133 3.37 -10.39 1.55
N ALA A 134 3.63 -9.42 2.43
CA ALA A 134 2.76 -8.25 2.59
C ALA A 134 2.75 -7.35 1.34
N ALA A 135 3.89 -7.20 0.66
CA ALA A 135 3.96 -6.48 -0.62
C ALA A 135 3.20 -7.22 -1.74
N ASP A 136 3.34 -8.55 -1.82
CA ASP A 136 2.58 -9.40 -2.75
C ASP A 136 1.08 -9.35 -2.46
N LEU A 137 0.69 -9.41 -1.19
CA LEU A 137 -0.70 -9.23 -0.77
C LEU A 137 -1.23 -7.87 -1.24
N GLY A 138 -0.43 -6.81 -1.10
CA GLY A 138 -0.77 -5.49 -1.59
C GLY A 138 -0.95 -5.42 -3.10
N HIS A 139 -0.21 -6.23 -3.86
CA HIS A 139 -0.40 -6.37 -5.30
C HIS A 139 -1.78 -6.95 -5.63
N TYR A 140 -2.09 -8.14 -5.12
CA TYR A 140 -3.35 -8.82 -5.41
C TYR A 140 -4.57 -8.04 -4.89
N VAL A 141 -4.46 -7.39 -3.72
CA VAL A 141 -5.53 -6.50 -3.22
C VAL A 141 -5.74 -5.33 -4.18
N ALA A 142 -4.67 -4.76 -4.74
CA ALA A 142 -4.77 -3.68 -5.72
C ALA A 142 -5.47 -4.15 -7.01
N ASP A 143 -5.14 -5.33 -7.54
CA ASP A 143 -5.79 -5.92 -8.72
C ASP A 143 -7.28 -6.11 -8.50
N ALA A 144 -7.68 -6.60 -7.32
CA ALA A 144 -9.08 -6.80 -7.01
C ALA A 144 -9.87 -5.49 -6.84
N HIS A 145 -9.17 -4.35 -6.78
CA HIS A 145 -9.74 -3.00 -6.81
C HIS A 145 -9.64 -2.33 -8.18
N MET A 146 -9.01 -2.98 -9.16
CA MET A 146 -9.03 -2.59 -10.56
C MET A 146 -10.27 -3.23 -11.21
N PRO A 147 -11.32 -2.46 -11.58
CA PRO A 147 -12.58 -3.05 -12.06
C PRO A 147 -12.42 -3.94 -13.30
N LEU A 148 -11.49 -3.62 -14.20
CA LEU A 148 -11.24 -4.41 -15.40
C LEU A 148 -10.43 -5.69 -15.14
N HIS A 149 -9.96 -5.95 -13.91
CA HIS A 149 -9.35 -7.24 -13.53
C HIS A 149 -10.37 -8.24 -12.99
N ILE A 150 -11.64 -7.82 -12.85
CA ILE A 150 -12.71 -8.64 -12.28
C ILE A 150 -13.86 -8.89 -13.28
N THR A 151 -13.56 -8.94 -14.59
CA THR A 151 -14.55 -9.11 -15.66
C THR A 151 -13.92 -9.70 -16.91
N THR A 152 -14.67 -10.56 -17.60
CA THR A 152 -14.30 -11.08 -18.91
C THR A 152 -14.11 -9.95 -19.92
N ASN A 153 -14.77 -8.79 -19.78
CA ASN A 153 -14.60 -7.64 -20.68
C ASN A 153 -13.40 -6.74 -20.29
N TYR A 154 -12.36 -7.31 -19.71
CA TYR A 154 -11.20 -6.61 -19.14
C TYR A 154 -10.54 -5.60 -20.07
N ASN A 155 -10.55 -5.83 -21.38
CA ASN A 155 -9.93 -4.93 -22.35
C ASN A 155 -10.95 -4.23 -23.25
N GLY A 156 -12.24 -4.28 -22.89
CA GLY A 156 -13.31 -3.71 -23.72
C GLY A 156 -13.54 -4.47 -25.02
N GLN A 157 -13.04 -5.70 -25.13
CA GLN A 157 -13.10 -6.52 -26.34
C GLN A 157 -14.53 -6.96 -26.69
N LEU A 158 -15.43 -7.01 -25.71
CA LEU A 158 -16.85 -7.32 -25.92
C LEU A 158 -17.68 -6.07 -26.24
N THR A 159 -17.13 -4.87 -26.06
CA THR A 159 -17.84 -3.58 -26.22
C THR A 159 -17.18 -2.64 -27.25
N ASN A 160 -16.25 -3.14 -28.07
CA ASN A 160 -15.50 -2.38 -29.09
C ASN A 160 -14.62 -1.24 -28.52
N GLN A 161 -14.02 -1.48 -27.36
CA GLN A 161 -13.19 -0.54 -26.61
C GLN A 161 -11.76 -1.05 -26.38
N SER A 162 -11.31 -2.00 -27.21
CA SER A 162 -9.97 -2.62 -27.15
C SER A 162 -8.86 -1.64 -26.74
N GLY A 163 -8.11 -2.02 -25.71
CA GLY A 163 -7.04 -1.22 -25.10
C GLY A 163 -7.49 -0.36 -23.91
N VAL A 164 -8.76 -0.40 -23.50
CA VAL A 164 -9.26 0.41 -22.36
C VAL A 164 -8.54 0.08 -21.06
N HIS A 165 -8.13 -1.18 -20.88
CA HIS A 165 -7.35 -1.67 -19.74
C HIS A 165 -6.12 -0.78 -19.48
N SER A 166 -5.21 -0.71 -20.45
CA SER A 166 -3.99 0.09 -20.37
C SER A 166 -4.24 1.60 -20.35
N ARG A 167 -5.29 2.09 -21.04
CA ARG A 167 -5.65 3.52 -21.00
C ARG A 167 -6.09 3.95 -19.60
N TYR A 168 -6.92 3.14 -18.95
CA TYR A 168 -7.45 3.44 -17.62
C TYR A 168 -6.41 3.22 -16.52
N GLU A 169 -5.75 2.06 -16.46
CA GLU A 169 -4.91 1.69 -15.32
C GLU A 169 -3.52 2.32 -15.33
N SER A 170 -2.97 2.54 -16.53
CA SER A 170 -1.54 2.85 -16.72
C SER A 170 -1.39 4.27 -17.22
N THR A 171 -1.95 4.59 -18.39
CA THR A 171 -1.74 5.92 -19.00
C THR A 171 -2.45 7.01 -18.21
N MET A 172 -3.74 6.82 -17.89
CA MET A 172 -4.49 7.80 -17.10
C MET A 172 -3.92 7.95 -15.69
N ILE A 173 -3.67 6.85 -14.97
CA ILE A 173 -3.10 6.91 -13.62
C ILE A 173 -1.70 7.55 -13.65
N GLY A 174 -0.86 7.22 -14.63
CA GLY A 174 0.44 7.87 -14.82
C GLY A 174 0.32 9.40 -14.95
N ASN A 175 -0.62 9.87 -15.75
CA ASN A 175 -0.86 11.30 -16.00
C ASN A 175 -1.45 12.04 -14.78
N TYR A 176 -2.27 11.37 -13.97
CA TYR A 176 -3.10 12.02 -12.93
C TYR A 176 -2.84 11.53 -11.49
N SER A 177 -1.82 10.70 -11.28
CA SER A 177 -1.47 10.12 -9.97
C SER A 177 -1.35 11.16 -8.85
N SER A 178 -0.77 12.34 -9.13
CA SER A 178 -0.66 13.45 -8.17
C SER A 178 -1.99 14.01 -7.67
N GLN A 179 -3.10 13.70 -8.36
CA GLN A 179 -4.44 14.11 -7.98
C GLN A 179 -5.22 13.03 -7.23
N ILE A 180 -4.64 11.84 -7.04
CA ILE A 180 -5.20 10.77 -6.21
C ILE A 180 -4.83 11.07 -4.75
N ILE A 181 -5.63 11.92 -4.11
CA ILE A 181 -5.39 12.38 -2.74
C ILE A 181 -6.46 11.79 -1.82
N TYR A 182 -6.01 11.06 -0.80
CA TYR A 182 -6.81 10.54 0.30
C TYR A 182 -5.91 10.31 1.53
N SER A 183 -6.52 10.28 2.70
CA SER A 183 -5.89 9.90 3.97
C SER A 183 -6.32 8.50 4.39
N GLY A 184 -5.45 7.81 5.13
CA GLY A 184 -5.79 6.56 5.81
C GLY A 184 -6.80 6.78 6.93
N ILE A 185 -7.58 5.73 7.21
CA ILE A 185 -8.32 5.58 8.46
C ILE A 185 -7.87 4.27 9.09
N GLN A 186 -7.83 4.18 10.42
CA GLN A 186 -7.41 2.97 11.11
C GLN A 186 -8.25 1.77 10.67
N SER A 187 -7.60 0.70 10.21
CA SER A 187 -8.26 -0.54 9.83
C SER A 187 -8.69 -1.35 11.05
N GLU A 188 -9.54 -2.35 10.82
CA GLU A 188 -10.10 -3.20 11.86
C GLU A 188 -9.75 -4.66 11.61
N TYR A 189 -9.84 -5.47 12.67
CA TYR A 189 -9.69 -6.92 12.58
C TYR A 189 -10.79 -7.54 11.72
N ILE A 190 -10.43 -8.51 10.88
CA ILE A 190 -11.33 -9.20 9.96
C ILE A 190 -11.59 -10.61 10.50
N SER A 191 -12.83 -10.89 10.91
CA SER A 191 -13.20 -12.20 11.46
C SER A 191 -13.32 -13.31 10.41
N ASP A 192 -13.59 -12.96 9.16
CA ASP A 192 -13.78 -13.89 8.03
C ASP A 192 -13.10 -13.31 6.79
N ILE A 193 -11.86 -13.75 6.55
CA ILE A 193 -11.04 -13.27 5.42
C ILE A 193 -11.69 -13.64 4.07
N PRO A 194 -12.14 -14.89 3.82
CA PRO A 194 -12.82 -15.23 2.56
C PRO A 194 -14.00 -14.31 2.26
N ASN A 195 -14.94 -14.15 3.22
CA ASN A 195 -16.10 -13.29 3.01
C ASN A 195 -15.68 -11.83 2.72
N TYR A 196 -14.70 -11.33 3.48
CA TYR A 196 -14.18 -9.98 3.30
C TYR A 196 -13.58 -9.74 1.91
N VAL A 197 -12.85 -10.73 1.37
CA VAL A 197 -12.23 -10.66 0.04
C VAL A 197 -13.30 -10.63 -1.05
N PHE A 198 -14.25 -11.56 -1.01
CA PHE A 198 -15.32 -11.59 -1.99
C PHE A 198 -16.21 -10.35 -1.94
N ASP A 199 -16.52 -9.85 -0.74
CA ASP A 199 -17.36 -8.67 -0.58
C ASP A 199 -16.78 -7.41 -1.26
N PHE A 200 -15.47 -7.16 -1.18
CA PHE A 200 -14.90 -6.03 -1.92
C PHE A 200 -14.83 -6.29 -3.43
N ILE A 201 -14.66 -7.53 -3.89
CA ILE A 201 -14.70 -7.86 -5.33
C ILE A 201 -16.09 -7.56 -5.89
N TYR A 202 -17.15 -8.03 -5.23
CA TYR A 202 -18.54 -7.76 -5.62
C TYR A 202 -18.83 -6.25 -5.61
N TYR A 203 -18.37 -5.54 -4.57
CA TYR A 203 -18.52 -4.09 -4.49
C TYR A 203 -17.76 -3.36 -5.61
N ASN A 204 -16.58 -3.85 -6.02
CA ASN A 204 -15.76 -3.22 -7.05
C ASN A 204 -16.30 -3.50 -8.46
N TYR A 205 -16.94 -4.66 -8.68
CA TYR A 205 -17.48 -5.07 -9.98
C TYR A 205 -18.45 -4.04 -10.57
N ARG A 206 -19.24 -3.37 -9.72
CA ARG A 206 -20.20 -2.33 -10.15
C ARG A 206 -19.56 -1.14 -10.89
N PHE A 207 -18.24 -0.99 -10.83
CA PHE A 207 -17.51 0.06 -11.54
C PHE A 207 -17.03 -0.34 -12.93
N VAL A 208 -17.17 -1.61 -13.34
CA VAL A 208 -16.80 -2.08 -14.69
C VAL A 208 -17.49 -1.24 -15.76
N ASP A 209 -18.83 -1.16 -15.71
CA ASP A 209 -19.61 -0.36 -16.68
C ASP A 209 -19.28 1.12 -16.57
N SER A 210 -18.97 1.63 -15.37
CA SER A 210 -18.60 3.03 -15.18
C SER A 210 -17.30 3.38 -15.92
N VAL A 211 -16.31 2.48 -15.90
CA VAL A 211 -15.04 2.65 -16.63
C VAL A 211 -15.31 2.59 -18.14
N LEU A 212 -16.07 1.62 -18.61
CA LEU A 212 -16.37 1.44 -20.04
C LEU A 212 -17.20 2.62 -20.59
N ILE A 213 -18.21 3.09 -19.87
CA ILE A 213 -18.99 4.27 -20.26
C ILE A 213 -18.07 5.50 -20.33
N ALA A 214 -17.23 5.72 -19.32
CA ALA A 214 -16.32 6.86 -19.29
C ALA A 214 -15.31 6.83 -20.46
N ASP A 215 -14.74 5.67 -20.79
CA ASP A 215 -13.86 5.51 -21.96
C ASP A 215 -14.58 5.85 -23.27
N LYS A 216 -15.77 5.28 -23.49
CA LYS A 216 -16.55 5.50 -24.71
C LYS A 216 -16.92 6.97 -24.90
N GLU A 217 -17.44 7.60 -23.85
CA GLU A 217 -17.83 9.02 -23.88
C GLU A 217 -16.62 9.94 -24.07
N SER A 218 -15.50 9.64 -23.40
CA SER A 218 -14.27 10.44 -23.53
C SER A 218 -13.69 10.34 -24.94
N LYS A 219 -13.78 9.16 -25.58
CA LYS A 219 -13.38 8.97 -26.98
C LYS A 219 -14.27 9.76 -27.94
N ALA A 220 -15.57 9.80 -27.69
CA ALA A 220 -16.51 10.60 -28.49
C ALA A 220 -16.21 12.10 -28.37
N ILE A 221 -15.95 12.60 -27.16
CA ILE A 221 -15.57 14.00 -26.90
C ILE A 221 -14.25 14.37 -27.60
N ALA A 222 -13.30 13.44 -27.64
CA ALA A 222 -12.01 13.62 -28.29
C ALA A 222 -12.02 13.32 -29.80
N SER A 223 -13.18 13.40 -30.45
CA SER A 223 -13.33 13.16 -31.90
C SER A 223 -12.74 11.82 -32.37
N GLY A 224 -12.89 10.77 -31.56
CA GLY A 224 -12.40 9.42 -31.86
C GLY A 224 -10.94 9.16 -31.49
N SER A 225 -10.21 10.15 -30.98
CA SER A 225 -8.77 10.06 -30.70
C SER A 225 -8.46 9.83 -29.22
N TYR A 226 -7.37 9.11 -28.92
CA TYR A 226 -6.86 8.91 -27.55
C TYR A 226 -5.77 9.94 -27.20
N ASN A 227 -6.11 11.23 -27.25
CA ASN A 227 -5.21 12.36 -26.99
C ASN A 227 -5.41 12.95 -25.57
N SER A 228 -4.80 14.10 -25.28
CA SER A 228 -4.95 14.78 -23.98
C SER A 228 -6.40 15.08 -23.61
N THR A 229 -7.24 15.50 -24.56
CA THR A 229 -8.68 15.74 -24.35
C THR A 229 -9.39 14.47 -23.89
N TYR A 230 -9.05 13.31 -24.48
CA TYR A 230 -9.58 12.02 -24.04
C TYR A 230 -9.21 11.72 -22.58
N TYR A 231 -7.93 11.83 -22.23
CA TYR A 231 -7.47 11.48 -20.88
C TYR A 231 -7.96 12.46 -19.81
N GLU A 232 -8.10 13.74 -20.14
CA GLU A 232 -8.69 14.73 -19.23
C GLU A 232 -10.16 14.41 -18.93
N ASN A 233 -10.94 14.04 -19.96
CA ASN A 233 -12.33 13.68 -19.78
C ASN A 233 -12.49 12.33 -19.06
N LEU A 234 -11.64 11.36 -19.37
CA LEU A 234 -11.64 10.07 -18.69
C LEU A 234 -11.39 10.29 -17.20
N TRP A 235 -10.31 11.00 -16.86
CA TRP A 235 -9.99 11.32 -15.47
C TRP A 235 -11.10 12.10 -14.78
N LYS A 236 -11.65 13.14 -15.42
CA LYS A 236 -12.75 13.94 -14.85
C LYS A 236 -13.97 13.07 -14.50
N LYS A 237 -14.28 12.08 -15.33
CA LYS A 237 -15.42 11.16 -15.13
C LYS A 237 -15.14 10.11 -14.08
N THR A 238 -13.91 9.60 -14.00
CA THR A 238 -13.60 8.45 -13.14
C THR A 238 -13.00 8.81 -11.79
N LYS A 239 -12.36 9.98 -11.65
CA LYS A 239 -11.60 10.42 -10.46
C LYS A 239 -12.29 10.08 -9.15
N GLY A 240 -13.60 10.37 -9.02
CA GLY A 240 -14.34 10.15 -7.78
C GLY A 240 -14.30 8.69 -7.33
N PHE A 241 -14.66 7.75 -8.20
CA PHE A 241 -14.65 6.33 -7.85
C PHE A 241 -13.25 5.73 -7.93
N THR A 242 -12.37 6.20 -8.83
CA THR A 242 -10.97 5.77 -8.88
C THR A 242 -10.27 6.06 -7.56
N THR A 243 -10.35 7.30 -7.03
CA THR A 243 -9.76 7.64 -5.72
C THR A 243 -10.37 6.81 -4.59
N LYS A 244 -11.68 6.50 -4.66
CA LYS A 244 -12.33 5.63 -3.67
C LYS A 244 -11.82 4.18 -3.74
N LEU A 245 -11.56 3.65 -4.93
CA LEU A 245 -10.99 2.31 -5.12
C LEU A 245 -9.56 2.24 -4.53
N PHE A 246 -8.73 3.25 -4.76
CA PHE A 246 -7.38 3.35 -4.16
C PHE A 246 -7.41 3.43 -2.63
N SER A 247 -8.28 4.29 -2.09
CA SER A 247 -8.46 4.44 -0.64
C SER A 247 -8.96 3.14 -0.01
N ASN A 248 -9.94 2.49 -0.64
CA ASN A 248 -10.43 1.19 -0.17
C ASN A 248 -9.33 0.12 -0.24
N ALA A 249 -8.60 0.00 -1.35
CA ALA A 249 -7.54 -0.99 -1.50
C ALA A 249 -6.48 -0.88 -0.39
N SER A 250 -6.05 0.34 -0.09
CA SER A 250 -5.07 0.63 0.97
C SER A 250 -5.60 0.23 2.34
N TYR A 251 -6.86 0.58 2.63
CA TYR A 251 -7.54 0.20 3.87
C TYR A 251 -7.71 -1.32 4.01
N ARG A 252 -8.15 -2.00 2.93
CA ARG A 252 -8.33 -3.45 2.89
C ARG A 252 -7.00 -4.19 3.10
N LEU A 253 -5.93 -3.73 2.47
CA LEU A 253 -4.58 -4.28 2.65
C LEU A 253 -4.13 -4.17 4.11
N SER A 254 -4.29 -2.98 4.72
CA SER A 254 -3.99 -2.79 6.15
C SER A 254 -4.73 -3.79 7.04
N GLY A 255 -6.05 -3.91 6.87
CA GLY A 255 -6.87 -4.83 7.67
C GLY A 255 -6.44 -6.29 7.52
N LEU A 256 -6.07 -6.72 6.29
CA LEU A 256 -5.60 -8.08 6.05
C LEU A 256 -4.24 -8.34 6.71
N ILE A 257 -3.27 -7.43 6.59
CA ILE A 257 -1.96 -7.56 7.27
C ILE A 257 -2.15 -7.62 8.79
N TYR A 258 -2.96 -6.72 9.35
CA TYR A 258 -3.29 -6.71 10.78
C TYR A 258 -3.91 -8.03 11.22
N THR A 259 -4.90 -8.52 10.47
CA THR A 259 -5.58 -9.78 10.77
C THR A 259 -4.62 -10.97 10.71
N CYS A 260 -3.72 -11.03 9.73
CA CYS A 260 -2.71 -12.07 9.65
C CYS A 260 -1.77 -12.06 10.87
N TRP A 261 -1.35 -10.87 11.31
CA TRP A 261 -0.50 -10.73 12.50
C TRP A 261 -1.22 -11.11 13.79
N VAL A 262 -2.49 -10.71 13.96
CA VAL A 262 -3.32 -11.10 15.13
C VAL A 262 -3.53 -12.61 15.15
N ASN A 263 -3.90 -13.21 14.01
CA ASN A 263 -4.15 -14.65 13.90
C ASN A 263 -2.87 -15.47 14.12
N ALA A 264 -1.69 -14.90 13.90
CA ALA A 264 -0.40 -15.51 14.20
C ALA A 264 -0.01 -15.44 15.70
N GLY A 265 -0.90 -14.95 16.57
CA GLY A 265 -0.65 -14.79 18.00
C GLY A 265 0.09 -13.50 18.35
N SER A 266 0.03 -12.49 17.50
CA SER A 266 0.62 -11.17 17.72
C SER A 266 2.12 -11.22 18.09
N PRO A 267 2.97 -11.89 17.27
CA PRO A 267 4.37 -12.07 17.58
C PRO A 267 5.09 -10.73 17.68
N THR A 268 6.02 -10.63 18.64
CA THR A 268 6.94 -9.50 18.78
C THR A 268 8.23 -9.77 18.03
N ILE A 269 8.84 -8.72 17.48
CA ILE A 269 10.20 -8.79 16.92
C ILE A 269 11.17 -8.92 18.09
N VAL A 270 11.72 -10.12 18.30
CA VAL A 270 12.74 -10.37 19.34
C VAL A 270 14.01 -9.59 18.99
N GLY A 271 14.48 -8.76 19.91
CA GLY A 271 15.52 -7.74 19.66
C GLY A 271 14.99 -6.31 19.70
N ILE A 272 13.67 -6.13 19.79
CA ILE A 272 13.01 -4.85 20.12
C ILE A 272 12.16 -5.02 21.40
N GLU A 273 12.71 -5.70 22.41
CA GLU A 273 12.05 -5.84 23.73
C GLU A 273 12.29 -4.65 24.67
N GLU A 274 13.04 -3.63 24.26
CA GLU A 274 13.27 -2.42 25.09
C GLU A 274 12.72 -1.09 24.53
N GLU A 275 12.20 -1.01 23.30
CA GLU A 275 11.85 0.30 22.70
C GLU A 275 10.40 0.48 22.21
N PHE A 276 9.48 -0.47 22.37
CA PHE A 276 8.05 -0.23 22.12
C PHE A 276 7.23 -0.25 23.41
N LYS A 277 7.64 0.60 24.36
CA LYS A 277 6.67 1.17 25.30
C LYS A 277 5.68 1.95 24.45
N GLU A 278 4.36 1.77 24.65
CA GLU A 278 3.34 2.57 23.97
C GLU A 278 3.82 4.03 23.91
N LEU A 279 3.93 4.58 22.70
CA LEU A 279 4.33 5.96 22.46
C LEU A 279 3.21 6.90 22.90
N ASN A 280 3.06 7.01 24.22
CA ASN A 280 2.02 7.78 24.89
C ASN A 280 2.45 9.23 25.13
N SER A 281 3.74 9.54 24.92
CA SER A 281 4.30 10.87 25.14
C SER A 281 5.38 11.20 24.12
N PHE A 282 5.55 12.49 23.85
CA PHE A 282 6.77 13.00 23.24
C PHE A 282 7.95 12.69 24.15
N GLU A 283 9.03 12.17 23.56
CA GLU A 283 10.26 11.88 24.29
C GLU A 283 11.46 12.30 23.45
N LEU A 284 12.36 13.06 24.06
CA LEU A 284 13.70 13.28 23.54
C LEU A 284 14.63 12.26 24.18
N PHE A 285 15.52 11.63 23.41
CA PHE A 285 16.51 10.69 23.94
C PHE A 285 17.88 11.35 24.10
N GLN A 286 18.72 10.77 24.95
CA GLN A 286 20.09 11.22 25.10
C GLN A 286 20.87 10.95 23.79
N ASN A 287 21.53 11.98 23.26
CA ASN A 287 22.37 11.88 22.09
C ASN A 287 23.50 10.86 22.31
N TYR A 288 23.85 10.12 21.26
CA TYR A 288 24.96 9.16 21.29
C TYR A 288 25.84 9.28 20.03
N PRO A 289 27.18 9.31 20.17
CA PRO A 289 27.92 9.36 21.45
C PRO A 289 27.71 10.68 22.21
N ASN A 290 27.95 10.70 23.52
CA ASN A 290 28.02 11.93 24.34
C ASN A 290 29.05 11.72 25.48
N PRO A 291 30.21 12.40 25.47
CA PRO A 291 30.64 13.44 24.54
C PRO A 291 30.79 12.97 23.09
N PHE A 292 30.74 13.89 22.13
CA PHE A 292 30.83 13.56 20.69
C PHE A 292 31.89 14.38 19.95
N ASN A 293 32.41 13.82 18.85
CA ASN A 293 33.35 14.46 17.94
C ASN A 293 33.35 13.80 16.54
N PRO A 294 33.17 14.53 15.42
CA PRO A 294 32.42 15.79 15.32
C PRO A 294 30.91 15.54 15.26
N SER A 295 30.46 14.28 15.27
CA SER A 295 29.05 13.94 15.06
C SER A 295 28.43 13.10 16.17
N THR A 296 27.14 13.31 16.38
CA THR A 296 26.27 12.51 17.27
C THR A 296 24.94 12.21 16.59
N THR A 297 24.26 11.16 17.01
CA THR A 297 22.86 10.90 16.68
C THR A 297 21.98 11.36 17.84
N ILE A 298 20.87 12.05 17.53
CA ILE A 298 19.82 12.38 18.49
C ILE A 298 18.57 11.62 18.05
N LYS A 299 17.99 10.84 18.98
CA LYS A 299 16.71 10.16 18.77
C LYS A 299 15.59 10.92 19.47
N TYR A 300 14.37 10.86 18.94
CA TYR A 300 13.17 11.38 19.57
C TYR A 300 11.93 10.60 19.11
N SER A 301 10.83 10.73 19.85
CA SER A 301 9.55 10.12 19.51
C SER A 301 8.42 11.14 19.42
N VAL A 302 7.48 10.85 18.52
CA VAL A 302 6.20 11.55 18.36
C VAL A 302 5.09 10.55 18.69
N PRO A 303 4.24 10.83 19.69
CA PRO A 303 3.24 9.88 20.15
C PRO A 303 2.05 9.74 19.18
N SER A 304 1.50 8.53 19.10
CA SER A 304 0.34 8.21 18.23
C SER A 304 -1.00 8.66 18.82
N ASN A 305 -1.05 9.00 20.10
CA ASN A 305 -2.27 9.44 20.79
C ASN A 305 -2.61 10.94 20.57
N VAL A 306 -1.78 11.67 19.83
CA VAL A 306 -2.07 13.07 19.49
C VAL A 306 -3.11 13.09 18.39
N LYS A 307 -4.24 13.78 18.62
CA LYS A 307 -5.39 13.88 17.68
C LYS A 307 -5.08 14.43 16.28
N ARG A 308 -3.83 14.77 15.98
CA ARG A 308 -3.39 15.30 14.68
C ARG A 308 -2.55 14.24 13.99
N GLU A 309 -2.88 13.95 12.73
CA GLU A 309 -2.15 13.03 11.85
C GLU A 309 -0.66 13.42 11.71
N MET A 310 -0.33 14.70 11.92
CA MET A 310 1.04 15.22 11.93
C MET A 310 1.24 16.25 13.06
N SER A 311 2.44 16.25 13.64
CA SER A 311 2.90 17.23 14.63
C SER A 311 4.04 18.07 14.06
N ASN A 312 3.99 19.40 14.22
CA ASN A 312 5.12 20.26 13.87
C ASN A 312 6.23 20.07 14.92
N VAL A 313 7.30 19.40 14.52
CA VAL A 313 8.45 19.08 15.36
C VAL A 313 9.57 20.07 15.06
N LYS A 314 10.07 20.69 16.13
CA LYS A 314 11.27 21.54 16.04
C LYS A 314 12.35 21.05 16.99
N ILE A 315 13.55 20.80 16.47
CA ILE A 315 14.75 20.48 17.27
C ILE A 315 15.79 21.56 17.05
N ILE A 316 16.14 22.25 18.13
CA ILE A 316 17.15 23.32 18.12
C ILE A 316 18.31 22.97 19.05
N VAL A 317 19.48 23.52 18.75
CA VAL A 317 20.68 23.47 19.58
C VAL A 317 20.99 24.87 20.10
N CYS A 318 21.24 25.00 21.40
CA CYS A 318 21.60 26.23 22.08
C CYS A 318 22.95 26.12 22.79
N ASP A 319 23.66 27.24 22.92
CA ASP A 319 24.81 27.37 23.80
C ASP A 319 24.40 27.52 25.29
N ILE A 320 25.38 27.66 26.19
CA ILE A 320 25.14 27.82 27.63
C ILE A 320 24.42 29.12 28.00
N LEU A 321 24.44 30.12 27.11
CA LEU A 321 23.74 31.39 27.29
C LEU A 321 22.31 31.34 26.74
N GLY A 322 21.92 30.23 26.11
CA GLY A 322 20.61 30.03 25.50
C GLY A 322 20.50 30.55 24.08
N ASN A 323 21.60 30.98 23.45
CA ASN A 323 21.57 31.40 22.05
C ASN A 323 21.40 30.17 21.15
N GLU A 324 20.46 30.22 20.21
CA GLU A 324 20.31 29.19 19.20
C GLU A 324 21.51 29.20 18.24
N VAL A 325 22.22 28.09 18.16
CA VAL A 325 23.41 27.92 17.30
C VAL A 325 23.15 27.00 16.10
N ALA A 326 22.08 26.19 16.14
CA ALA A 326 21.60 25.40 15.01
C ALA A 326 20.12 25.03 15.15
N THR A 327 19.39 24.95 14.04
CA THR A 327 18.11 24.24 13.94
C THR A 327 18.35 22.95 13.17
N LEU A 328 18.02 21.80 13.77
CA LEU A 328 18.23 20.47 13.19
C LEU A 328 16.97 19.91 12.51
N VAL A 329 15.80 20.28 13.01
CA VAL A 329 14.48 19.89 12.47
C VAL A 329 13.53 21.06 12.64
N ASP A 330 12.72 21.35 11.63
CA ASP A 330 11.58 22.28 11.69
C ASP A 330 10.55 21.86 10.63
N GLU A 331 9.85 20.75 10.87
CA GLU A 331 8.92 20.17 9.89
C GLU A 331 7.77 19.39 10.55
N ASN A 332 6.74 19.07 9.77
CA ASN A 332 5.64 18.22 10.24
C ASN A 332 6.05 16.75 10.18
N LYS A 333 5.98 16.05 11.31
CA LYS A 333 6.26 14.61 11.43
C LYS A 333 5.01 13.83 11.81
N PRO A 334 4.78 12.64 11.24
CA PRO A 334 3.78 11.70 11.77
C PRO A 334 4.21 11.16 13.14
N ALA A 335 3.35 10.38 13.78
CA ALA A 335 3.76 9.58 14.93
C ALA A 335 4.90 8.62 14.56
N GLY A 336 5.76 8.29 15.52
CA GLY A 336 6.87 7.36 15.33
C GLY A 336 8.17 7.79 16.00
N TYR A 337 9.19 6.96 15.82
CA TYR A 337 10.56 7.22 16.25
C TYR A 337 11.35 7.84 15.10
N PHE A 338 12.16 8.84 15.43
CA PHE A 338 12.99 9.55 14.47
C PHE A 338 14.39 9.69 15.01
N GLU A 339 15.33 9.70 14.09
CA GLU A 339 16.74 9.93 14.38
C GLU A 339 17.31 11.00 13.44
N ILE A 340 18.12 11.87 14.02
CA ILE A 340 18.81 12.94 13.29
C ILE A 340 20.30 12.87 13.60
N LYS A 341 21.12 12.98 12.56
CA LYS A 341 22.56 13.07 12.70
C LYS A 341 22.96 14.54 12.79
N PHE A 342 23.57 14.92 13.90
CA PHE A 342 24.15 16.24 14.08
C PHE A 342 25.66 16.16 13.87
N ASN A 343 26.18 16.88 12.86
CA ASN A 343 27.62 17.04 12.61
C ASN A 343 28.00 18.51 12.70
N VAL A 344 28.89 18.85 13.65
CA VAL A 344 29.26 20.26 13.92
C VAL A 344 30.14 20.87 12.84
N GLU A 345 30.72 20.06 11.94
CA GLU A 345 31.47 20.56 10.78
C GLU A 345 30.57 21.18 9.72
N GLN A 346 29.28 20.84 9.73
CA GLN A 346 28.28 21.39 8.81
C GLN A 346 27.60 22.65 9.36
N THR A 347 27.88 22.99 10.61
CA THR A 347 27.43 24.22 11.27
C THR A 347 28.60 25.21 11.38
N SER A 348 28.29 26.50 11.58
CA SER A 348 29.27 27.51 11.99
C SER A 348 30.18 26.93 13.09
N SER A 349 31.49 27.05 12.96
CA SER A 349 32.49 26.31 13.73
C SER A 349 32.28 26.39 15.26
N LEU A 350 31.54 25.42 15.82
CA LEU A 350 31.28 25.33 17.26
C LEU A 350 32.57 24.92 18.00
N SER A 351 32.82 25.51 19.16
CA SER A 351 33.96 25.21 20.03
C SER A 351 33.67 24.02 20.94
N SER A 352 34.71 23.32 21.45
CA SER A 352 34.52 22.33 22.52
C SER A 352 33.78 22.95 23.70
N GLY A 353 32.79 22.25 24.24
CA GLY A 353 31.93 22.82 25.28
C GLY A 353 30.62 22.07 25.50
N ILE A 354 29.81 22.63 26.40
CA ILE A 354 28.47 22.13 26.73
C ILE A 354 27.45 22.85 25.86
N TYR A 355 26.57 22.09 25.25
CA TYR A 355 25.43 22.56 24.47
C TYR A 355 24.15 21.89 24.96
N PHE A 356 23.02 22.50 24.64
CA PHE A 356 21.69 21.96 24.95
C PHE A 356 20.91 21.77 23.65
N TYR A 357 20.22 20.65 23.50
CA TYR A 357 19.30 20.45 22.39
C TYR A 357 17.89 20.27 22.93
N THR A 358 16.92 20.87 22.25
CA THR A 358 15.53 20.96 22.73
C THR A 358 14.58 20.49 21.65
N LEU A 359 13.72 19.54 22.00
CA LEU A 359 12.55 19.13 21.23
C LEU A 359 11.37 20.03 21.61
N LYS A 360 10.75 20.68 20.64
CA LYS A 360 9.54 21.51 20.80
C LYS A 360 8.43 20.99 19.90
N VAL A 361 7.26 20.76 20.49
CA VAL A 361 6.04 20.38 19.76
C VAL A 361 4.83 21.04 20.41
N GLY A 362 4.26 22.07 19.78
CA GLY A 362 3.16 22.83 20.36
C GLY A 362 3.52 23.41 21.74
N SER A 363 2.83 22.97 22.79
CA SER A 363 3.13 23.36 24.19
C SER A 363 4.14 22.44 24.88
N PHE A 364 4.51 21.31 24.27
CA PHE A 364 5.52 20.40 24.81
C PHE A 364 6.92 20.90 24.49
N SER A 365 7.82 20.83 25.48
CA SER A 365 9.25 21.11 25.31
C SER A 365 10.06 20.21 26.23
N GLU A 366 11.07 19.55 25.69
CA GLU A 366 12.04 18.77 26.45
C GLU A 366 13.47 19.13 26.02
N THR A 367 14.37 19.33 26.97
CA THR A 367 15.76 19.74 26.72
C THR A 367 16.73 18.73 27.32
N LYS A 368 17.78 18.38 26.57
CA LYS A 368 18.89 17.57 27.07
C LYS A 368 20.24 18.23 26.78
N LYS A 369 21.24 17.82 27.57
CA LYS A 369 22.61 18.32 27.52
C LYS A 369 23.47 17.42 26.62
N MET A 370 24.32 18.02 25.81
CA MET A 370 25.38 17.32 25.07
C MET A 370 26.74 18.03 25.26
N ILE A 371 27.82 17.27 25.06
CA ILE A 371 29.19 17.74 25.24
C ILE A 371 29.94 17.52 23.92
N LEU A 372 30.38 18.59 23.30
CA LEU A 372 31.25 18.56 22.13
C LEU A 372 32.71 18.55 22.58
N MET A 373 33.49 17.58 22.10
CA MET A 373 34.93 17.49 22.36
C MET A 373 35.70 17.50 21.03
N LYS A 374 36.19 18.66 20.59
CA LYS A 374 37.15 18.73 19.48
C LYS A 374 38.56 18.36 19.89
#